data_AF-A0A7C6H5B1-F1
#
_entry.id   AF-A0A7C6H5B1-F1
#
_cell.length_a   1.000
_cell.length_b   1.000
_cell.length_c   1.000
_cell.angle_alpha   90.00
_cell.angle_beta   90.00
_cell.angle_gamma   90.00
#
_symmetry.space_group_name_H-M   'P 1'
#
loop_
_entity.id
_entity.type
_entity.pdbx_description
1 polymer ?
#
loop_
_entity_poly.entity_id
_entity_poly.type
_entity_poly.pdbx_seq_one_letter_code
_entity_poly.pdbx_strand_id
1 'polypeptide(L)'
;MPYQDLNGEIAEIDAQIASAIARDERRKSLEIKIRQARQNLESERIRLAEAKQALLKEEKDVKRLEALTFANLLYTIAGRKDGQLEKEQQELLAAKLRHDQAASAVSSLEADLESLAGELKELGDPQLDLARAFHAKEQFLLSTGDTRAKKLFELQEARTRLAALRQELYEAISAGEHVQRELRGIVWIMEAARSWSFADMLGGGVLATGLKHSKMRDASSQIKNLQQSVRKFNRELADLTELGIVLHLSTFETFADYFFDGLVIDWLIHSKINRSIREAEQYLDRIDNTLKTLRKRLGDTDRSLGELTQQREELLGPM
;
A
#
# COMPACT_ATOMS: atom_id res chain seq x y z
N MET A 1 23.47 34.63 29.85
CA MET A 1 23.78 35.05 28.46
C MET A 1 22.83 36.17 28.09
N PRO A 2 23.29 37.23 27.40
CA PRO A 2 22.45 38.38 27.12
C PRO A 2 21.34 37.99 26.12
N TYR A 3 20.14 38.53 26.32
CA TYR A 3 18.92 38.30 25.53
C TYR A 3 19.09 38.47 23.99
N GLN A 4 20.15 39.14 23.54
CA GLN A 4 20.46 39.36 22.13
C GLN A 4 20.96 38.11 21.40
N ASP A 5 21.68 37.21 22.09
CA ASP A 5 22.19 35.97 21.48
C ASP A 5 21.04 34.96 21.26
N LEU A 6 20.07 34.92 22.17
CA LEU A 6 18.92 34.01 22.10
C LEU A 6 17.97 34.31 20.93
N ASN A 7 17.76 35.60 20.64
CA ASN A 7 16.92 36.02 19.51
C ASN A 7 17.61 35.77 18.16
N GLY A 8 18.95 35.84 18.11
CA GLY A 8 19.72 35.52 16.91
C GLY A 8 19.62 34.04 16.55
N GLU A 9 19.72 33.15 17.54
CA GLU A 9 19.66 31.70 17.34
C GLU A 9 18.24 31.23 16.93
N ILE A 10 17.18 31.82 17.50
CA ILE A 10 15.80 31.57 17.03
C ILE A 10 15.62 32.02 15.57
N ALA A 11 16.11 33.20 15.21
CA ALA A 11 15.98 33.73 13.85
C ALA A 11 16.72 32.85 12.82
N GLU A 12 17.86 32.28 13.19
CA GLU A 12 18.58 31.33 12.34
C GLU A 12 17.78 30.03 12.15
N ILE A 13 17.22 29.47 13.22
CA ILE A 13 16.38 28.27 13.14
C ILE A 13 15.11 28.55 12.31
N ASP A 14 14.52 29.73 12.44
CA ASP A 14 13.35 30.15 11.65
C ASP A 14 13.67 30.28 10.15
N ALA A 15 14.85 30.81 9.82
CA ALA A 15 15.33 30.84 8.44
C ALA A 15 15.54 29.43 7.88
N GLN A 16 16.03 28.49 8.69
CA GLN A 16 16.16 27.08 8.31
C GLN A 16 14.80 26.40 8.07
N ILE A 17 13.81 26.65 8.94
CA ILE A 17 12.44 26.16 8.77
C ILE A 17 11.83 26.72 7.48
N ALA A 18 11.90 28.04 7.26
CA ALA A 18 11.35 28.68 6.07
C ALA A 18 12.01 28.15 4.77
N SER A 19 13.33 27.97 4.78
CA SER A 19 14.07 27.39 3.66
C SER A 19 13.68 25.93 3.39
N ALA A 20 13.53 25.11 4.43
CA ALA A 20 13.10 23.73 4.29
C ALA A 20 11.65 23.63 3.74
N ILE A 21 10.73 24.48 4.19
CA ILE A 21 9.37 24.56 3.65
C ILE A 21 9.39 24.93 2.16
N ALA A 22 10.16 25.94 1.76
CA ALA A 22 10.26 26.34 0.36
C ALA A 22 10.84 25.23 -0.52
N ARG A 23 11.84 24.49 -0.02
CA ARG A 23 12.41 23.33 -0.70
C ARG A 23 11.42 22.17 -0.80
N ASP A 24 10.60 21.93 0.21
CA ASP A 24 9.54 20.92 0.18
C ASP A 24 8.46 21.23 -0.87
N GLU A 25 7.98 22.47 -0.92
CA GLU A 25 7.05 22.91 -1.96
C GLU A 25 7.64 22.80 -3.37
N ARG A 26 8.93 23.14 -3.53
CA ARG A 26 9.64 22.93 -4.79
C ARG A 26 9.70 21.45 -5.16
N ARG A 27 10.01 20.57 -4.21
CA ARG A 27 10.00 19.11 -4.40
C ARG A 27 8.64 18.62 -4.89
N LYS A 28 7.55 18.98 -4.22
CA LYS A 28 6.18 18.59 -4.63
C LYS A 28 5.86 19.05 -6.06
N SER A 29 6.25 20.28 -6.41
CA SER A 29 6.08 20.82 -7.75
C SER A 29 6.87 20.00 -8.80
N LEU A 30 8.13 19.64 -8.50
CA LEU A 30 8.96 18.80 -9.37
C LEU A 30 8.37 17.40 -9.54
N GLU A 31 7.88 16.77 -8.48
CA GLU A 31 7.24 15.45 -8.56
C GLU A 31 6.01 15.45 -9.47
N ILE A 32 5.21 16.52 -9.42
CA ILE A 32 4.08 16.71 -10.33
C ILE A 32 4.58 16.81 -11.78
N LYS A 33 5.59 17.63 -12.05
CA LYS A 33 6.19 17.78 -13.39
C LYS A 33 6.76 16.48 -13.92
N ILE A 34 7.47 15.72 -13.08
CA ILE A 34 8.02 14.40 -13.43
C ILE A 34 6.89 13.44 -13.78
N ARG A 35 5.80 13.40 -13.00
CA ARG A 35 4.63 12.57 -13.32
C ARG A 35 4.03 12.92 -14.68
N GLN A 36 3.85 14.21 -14.96
CA GLN A 36 3.31 14.68 -16.24
C GLN A 36 4.25 14.36 -17.41
N ALA A 37 5.55 14.62 -17.26
CA ALA A 37 6.55 14.31 -18.28
C ALA A 37 6.63 12.80 -18.55
N ARG A 38 6.50 11.94 -17.53
CA ARG A 38 6.42 10.49 -17.70
C ARG A 38 5.17 10.05 -18.48
N GLN A 39 4.02 10.65 -18.19
CA GLN A 39 2.77 10.36 -18.93
C GLN A 39 2.90 10.76 -20.41
N ASN A 40 3.46 11.95 -20.67
CA ASN A 40 3.71 12.43 -22.03
C ASN A 40 4.71 11.53 -22.75
N LEU A 41 5.81 11.14 -22.10
CA LEU A 41 6.82 10.24 -22.65
C LEU A 41 6.20 8.90 -23.07
N GLU A 42 5.33 8.33 -22.24
CA GLU A 42 4.65 7.08 -22.57
C GLU A 42 3.78 7.23 -23.84
N SER A 43 3.02 8.33 -23.93
CA SER A 43 2.21 8.60 -25.13
C SER A 43 3.07 8.80 -26.39
N GLU A 44 4.20 9.48 -26.30
CA GLU A 44 5.10 9.70 -27.44
C GLU A 44 5.86 8.42 -27.82
N ARG A 45 6.15 7.53 -26.85
CA ARG A 45 6.71 6.20 -27.13
C ARG A 45 5.74 5.32 -27.91
N ILE A 46 4.45 5.36 -27.58
CA ILE A 46 3.40 4.68 -28.37
C ILE A 46 3.37 5.24 -29.80
N ARG A 47 3.34 6.57 -29.96
CA ARG A 47 3.37 7.22 -31.29
C ARG A 47 4.64 6.89 -32.08
N LEU A 48 5.80 6.84 -31.43
CA LEU A 48 7.05 6.44 -32.04
C LEU A 48 6.99 4.98 -32.53
N ALA A 49 6.42 4.07 -31.74
CA ALA A 49 6.24 2.68 -32.13
C ALA A 49 5.30 2.55 -33.34
N GLU A 50 4.17 3.27 -33.35
CA GLU A 50 3.24 3.32 -34.48
C GLU A 50 3.89 3.90 -35.74
N ALA A 51 4.59 5.05 -35.62
CA ALA A 51 5.30 5.68 -36.72
C ALA A 51 6.41 4.79 -37.28
N LYS A 52 7.11 4.04 -36.41
CA LYS A 52 8.12 3.05 -36.83
C LYS A 52 7.50 1.89 -37.60
N GLN A 53 6.34 1.38 -37.17
CA GLN A 53 5.63 0.34 -37.90
C GLN A 53 5.15 0.82 -39.27
N ALA A 54 4.59 2.03 -39.35
CA ALA A 54 4.19 2.65 -40.60
C ALA A 54 5.39 2.81 -41.55
N LEU A 55 6.51 3.36 -41.05
CA LEU A 55 7.75 3.51 -41.82
C LEU A 55 8.24 2.18 -42.38
N LEU A 56 8.29 1.13 -41.57
CA LEU A 56 8.71 -0.22 -42.01
C LEU A 56 7.79 -0.82 -43.08
N LYS A 57 6.51 -0.43 -43.11
CA LYS A 57 5.55 -0.85 -44.13
C LYS A 57 5.84 -0.12 -45.45
N GLU A 58 5.92 1.20 -45.42
CA GLU A 58 6.21 2.02 -46.62
C GLU A 58 7.58 1.65 -47.22
N GLU A 59 8.60 1.37 -46.39
CA GLU A 59 9.91 0.89 -46.88
C GLU A 59 9.82 -0.44 -47.63
N LYS A 60 8.92 -1.34 -47.22
CA LYS A 60 8.70 -2.63 -47.91
C LYS A 60 7.93 -2.45 -49.20
N ASP A 61 6.91 -1.58 -49.20
CA ASP A 61 6.09 -1.34 -50.38
C ASP A 61 6.91 -0.67 -51.50
N VAL A 62 7.74 0.33 -51.16
CA VAL A 62 8.72 0.93 -52.09
C VAL A 62 9.70 -0.13 -52.62
N LYS A 63 10.34 -0.92 -51.75
CA LYS A 63 11.28 -1.99 -52.18
C LYS A 63 10.62 -3.03 -53.08
N ARG A 64 9.36 -3.39 -52.82
CA ARG A 64 8.60 -4.34 -53.64
C ARG A 64 8.33 -3.77 -55.02
N LEU A 65 7.94 -2.50 -55.11
CA LEU A 65 7.72 -1.82 -56.38
C LEU A 65 9.03 -1.69 -57.17
N GLU A 66 10.13 -1.27 -56.53
CA GLU A 66 11.45 -1.19 -57.17
C GLU A 66 11.93 -2.54 -57.71
N ALA A 67 11.80 -3.62 -56.93
CA ALA A 67 12.17 -4.98 -57.36
C ALA A 67 11.33 -5.48 -58.54
N LEU A 68 10.02 -5.18 -58.54
CA LEU A 68 9.13 -5.50 -59.67
C LEU A 68 9.45 -4.66 -60.91
N THR A 69 9.92 -3.43 -60.76
CA THR A 69 10.38 -2.57 -61.86
C THR A 69 11.63 -3.16 -62.52
N PHE A 70 12.63 -3.60 -61.73
CA PHE A 70 13.81 -4.29 -62.25
C PHE A 70 13.48 -5.66 -62.87
N ALA A 71 12.58 -6.44 -62.26
CA ALA A 71 12.19 -7.75 -62.77
C ALA A 71 11.31 -7.68 -64.04
N ASN A 72 10.55 -6.60 -64.24
CA ASN A 72 9.66 -6.39 -65.40
C ASN A 72 10.21 -5.43 -66.46
N LEU A 73 11.52 -5.14 -66.48
CA LEU A 73 12.19 -4.33 -67.52
C LEU A 73 11.96 -4.83 -68.97
N LEU A 74 11.23 -5.93 -69.20
CA LEU A 74 10.96 -6.46 -70.53
C LEU A 74 9.56 -6.31 -71.12
N TYR A 75 8.45 -6.06 -70.42
CA TYR A 75 7.17 -5.94 -71.14
C TYR A 75 6.15 -5.02 -70.48
N THR A 76 5.86 -3.94 -71.22
CA THR A 76 4.56 -3.25 -71.28
C THR A 76 4.16 -2.45 -70.03
N ILE A 77 3.92 -1.14 -70.21
CA ILE A 77 3.32 -0.16 -69.25
C ILE A 77 4.35 0.71 -68.49
N ALA A 78 4.95 1.68 -69.19
CA ALA A 78 5.80 2.73 -68.58
C ALA A 78 4.99 3.89 -67.95
N GLY A 79 3.77 4.19 -68.43
CA GLY A 79 3.07 5.43 -68.00
C GLY A 79 2.23 5.36 -66.72
N ARG A 80 1.90 4.17 -66.20
CA ARG A 80 0.94 4.01 -65.07
C ARG A 80 1.59 3.54 -63.76
N LYS A 81 2.81 3.00 -63.82
CA LYS A 81 3.55 2.47 -62.65
C LYS A 81 4.53 3.48 -62.06
N ASP A 82 5.08 4.39 -62.86
CA ASP A 82 6.00 5.45 -62.40
C ASP A 82 5.31 6.39 -61.39
N GLY A 83 4.06 6.80 -61.64
CA GLY A 83 3.30 7.62 -60.70
C GLY A 83 2.90 6.89 -59.40
N GLN A 84 2.87 5.55 -59.41
CA GLN A 84 2.62 4.77 -58.19
C GLN A 84 3.88 4.68 -57.33
N LEU A 85 5.05 4.47 -57.93
CA LEU A 85 6.34 4.51 -57.22
C LEU A 85 6.59 5.88 -56.59
N GLU A 86 6.34 6.96 -57.33
CA GLU A 86 6.52 8.34 -56.85
C GLU A 86 5.62 8.65 -55.65
N LYS A 87 4.38 8.16 -55.66
CA LYS A 87 3.45 8.27 -54.53
C LYS A 87 3.94 7.53 -53.28
N GLU A 88 4.44 6.32 -53.45
CA GLU A 88 4.93 5.47 -52.34
C GLU A 88 6.23 6.05 -51.75
N GLN A 89 7.07 6.68 -52.58
CA GLN A 89 8.22 7.46 -52.10
C GLN A 89 7.81 8.68 -51.27
N GLN A 90 6.72 9.38 -51.65
CA GLN A 90 6.17 10.47 -50.85
C GLN A 90 5.59 9.98 -49.51
N GLU A 91 4.88 8.85 -49.52
CA GLU A 91 4.33 8.22 -48.32
C GLU A 91 5.47 7.77 -47.37
N LEU A 92 6.55 7.20 -47.91
CA LEU A 92 7.77 6.86 -47.17
C LEU A 92 8.44 8.09 -46.52
N LEU A 93 8.62 9.18 -47.28
CA LEU A 93 9.18 10.44 -46.76
C LEU A 93 8.34 10.99 -45.61
N ALA A 94 7.01 10.98 -45.76
CA ALA A 94 6.09 11.44 -44.72
C ALA A 94 6.15 10.54 -43.47
N ALA A 95 6.23 9.21 -43.64
CA ALA A 95 6.37 8.26 -42.54
C ALA A 95 7.69 8.46 -41.79
N LYS A 96 8.80 8.69 -42.52
CA LYS A 96 10.11 8.97 -41.93
C LYS A 96 10.09 10.26 -41.13
N LEU A 97 9.51 11.33 -41.67
CA LEU A 97 9.40 12.60 -40.95
C LEU A 97 8.60 12.44 -39.64
N ARG A 98 7.48 11.71 -39.66
CA ARG A 98 6.68 11.43 -38.45
C ARG A 98 7.47 10.62 -37.42
N HIS A 99 8.20 9.60 -37.88
CA HIS A 99 9.08 8.82 -37.02
C HIS A 99 10.15 9.69 -36.36
N ASP A 100 10.85 10.51 -37.14
CA ASP A 100 11.93 11.36 -36.65
C ASP A 100 11.42 12.44 -35.68
N GLN A 101 10.22 12.99 -35.94
CA GLN A 101 9.53 13.90 -35.01
C GLN A 101 9.20 13.22 -33.67
N ALA A 102 8.60 12.03 -33.71
CA ALA A 102 8.27 11.28 -32.49
C ALA A 102 9.54 10.87 -31.73
N ALA A 103 10.60 10.46 -32.44
CA ALA A 103 11.88 10.09 -31.84
C ALA A 103 12.55 11.29 -31.15
N SER A 104 12.53 12.46 -31.80
CA SER A 104 13.03 13.71 -31.22
C SER A 104 12.23 14.12 -29.98
N ALA A 105 10.90 14.02 -30.03
CA ALA A 105 10.04 14.31 -28.89
C ALA A 105 10.32 13.39 -27.69
N VAL A 106 10.46 12.08 -27.94
CA VAL A 106 10.87 11.10 -26.91
C VAL A 106 12.22 11.46 -26.31
N SER A 107 13.23 11.73 -27.14
CA SER A 107 14.57 12.09 -26.67
C SER A 107 14.58 13.38 -25.85
N SER A 108 13.80 14.39 -26.24
CA SER A 108 13.65 15.64 -25.48
C SER A 108 13.02 15.39 -24.12
N LEU A 109 11.93 14.62 -24.08
CA LEU A 109 11.23 14.29 -22.82
C LEU A 109 12.09 13.44 -21.88
N GLU A 110 12.93 12.55 -22.42
CA GLU A 110 13.89 11.78 -21.63
C GLU A 110 14.96 12.68 -21.01
N ALA A 111 15.51 13.63 -21.78
CA ALA A 111 16.46 14.61 -21.27
C ALA A 111 15.83 15.54 -20.20
N ASP A 112 14.59 15.99 -20.42
CA ASP A 112 13.85 16.78 -19.44
C ASP A 112 13.63 16.00 -18.13
N LEU A 113 13.27 14.72 -18.23
CA LEU A 113 13.11 13.85 -17.06
C LEU A 113 14.41 13.64 -16.31
N GLU A 114 15.53 13.49 -17.01
CA GLU A 114 16.85 13.39 -16.39
C GLU A 114 17.22 14.68 -15.65
N SER A 115 17.00 15.84 -16.27
CA SER A 115 17.21 17.16 -15.63
C SER A 115 16.35 17.33 -14.38
N LEU A 116 15.05 17.04 -14.49
CA LEU A 116 14.11 17.15 -13.36
C LEU A 116 14.46 16.18 -12.22
N ALA A 117 14.90 14.96 -12.55
CA ALA A 117 15.36 14.00 -11.57
C ALA A 117 16.68 14.45 -10.88
N GLY A 118 17.57 15.10 -11.64
CA GLY A 118 18.77 15.75 -11.12
C GLY A 118 18.43 16.84 -10.10
N GLU A 119 17.56 17.79 -10.47
CA GLU A 119 17.06 18.83 -9.56
C GLU A 119 16.44 18.24 -8.28
N LEU A 120 15.65 17.18 -8.41
CA LEU A 120 15.02 16.52 -7.26
C LEU A 120 16.05 15.89 -6.31
N LYS A 121 17.15 15.35 -6.87
CA LYS A 121 18.25 14.77 -6.10
C LYS A 121 19.05 15.85 -5.37
N GLU A 122 19.31 16.98 -6.00
CA GLU A 122 20.02 18.12 -5.39
C GLU A 122 19.26 18.73 -4.20
N LEU A 123 17.92 18.68 -4.23
CA LEU A 123 17.07 19.15 -3.12
C LEU A 123 17.23 18.34 -1.82
N GLY A 124 17.85 17.16 -1.86
CA GLY A 124 18.23 16.41 -0.65
C GLY A 124 17.04 15.72 0.02
N ASP A 125 16.73 16.05 1.27
CA ASP A 125 15.49 15.64 1.94
C ASP A 125 14.92 16.78 2.82
N PRO A 126 14.20 17.75 2.23
CA PRO A 126 13.66 18.91 2.94
C PRO A 126 12.73 18.55 4.09
N GLN A 127 12.01 17.43 4.03
CA GLN A 127 11.15 16.94 5.11
C GLN A 127 11.99 16.57 6.33
N LEU A 128 13.10 15.86 6.13
CA LEU A 128 14.02 15.51 7.21
C LEU A 128 14.69 16.76 7.79
N ASP A 129 15.09 17.70 6.93
CA ASP A 129 15.67 18.98 7.36
C ASP A 129 14.66 19.81 8.17
N LEU A 130 13.41 19.86 7.73
CA LEU A 130 12.31 20.54 8.42
C LEU A 130 12.07 19.93 9.81
N ALA A 131 12.00 18.60 9.89
CA ALA A 131 11.82 17.89 11.15
C ALA A 131 12.98 18.18 12.14
N ARG A 132 14.22 18.22 11.65
CA ARG A 132 15.40 18.57 12.44
C ARG A 132 15.35 20.01 12.95
N ALA A 133 14.99 20.96 12.09
CA ALA A 133 14.90 22.37 12.46
C ALA A 133 13.81 22.62 13.52
N PHE A 134 12.64 21.99 13.36
CA PHE A 134 11.59 22.05 14.39
C PHE A 134 12.03 21.42 15.71
N HIS A 135 12.75 20.30 15.68
CA HIS A 135 13.28 19.67 16.90
C HIS A 135 14.32 20.55 17.60
N ALA A 136 15.23 21.17 16.84
CA ALA A 136 16.21 22.11 17.40
C ALA A 136 15.50 23.31 18.07
N LYS A 137 14.48 23.88 17.41
CA LYS A 137 13.68 24.97 17.97
C LYS A 137 13.01 24.56 19.27
N GLU A 138 12.38 23.38 19.29
CA GLU A 138 11.71 22.86 20.48
C GLU A 138 12.67 22.70 21.67
N GLN A 139 13.84 22.08 21.46
CA GLN A 139 14.86 21.93 22.51
C GLN A 139 15.34 23.29 23.04
N PHE A 140 15.56 24.23 22.13
CA PHE A 140 15.96 25.59 22.48
C PHE A 140 14.91 26.28 23.36
N LEU A 141 13.63 26.26 22.95
CA LEU A 141 12.53 26.88 23.71
C LEU A 141 12.30 26.23 25.08
N LEU A 142 12.46 24.91 25.18
CA LEU A 142 12.38 24.19 26.46
C LEU A 142 13.53 24.58 27.40
N SER A 143 14.75 24.69 26.89
CA SER A 143 15.94 25.03 27.69
C SER A 143 15.95 26.49 28.19
N THR A 144 15.25 27.38 27.50
CA THR A 144 15.22 28.82 27.77
C THR A 144 14.00 29.26 28.60
N GLY A 145 13.04 28.35 28.86
CA GLY A 145 11.85 28.64 29.65
C GLY A 145 10.84 29.55 28.94
N ASP A 146 10.77 29.48 27.60
CA ASP A 146 9.83 30.25 26.78
C ASP A 146 8.37 29.97 27.20
N THR A 147 7.47 30.94 27.02
CA THR A 147 6.05 30.82 27.39
C THR A 147 5.34 29.66 26.68
N ARG A 148 5.84 29.26 25.50
CA ARG A 148 5.36 28.10 24.73
C ARG A 148 5.84 26.75 25.28
N ALA A 149 6.88 26.72 26.12
CA ALA A 149 7.48 25.48 26.64
C ALA A 149 6.44 24.59 27.36
N LYS A 150 5.56 25.19 28.17
CA LYS A 150 4.48 24.46 28.85
C LYS A 150 3.55 23.78 27.84
N LYS A 151 3.16 24.50 26.77
CA LYS A 151 2.27 23.96 25.75
C LYS A 151 2.95 22.86 24.93
N LEU A 152 4.23 23.01 24.61
CA LEU A 152 5.04 21.98 23.93
C LEU A 152 5.12 20.70 24.78
N PHE A 153 5.31 20.83 26.09
CA PHE A 153 5.32 19.68 27.00
C PHE A 153 3.97 18.96 27.03
N GLU A 154 2.86 19.69 27.14
CA GLU A 154 1.50 19.12 27.09
C GLU A 154 1.23 18.37 25.77
N LEU A 155 1.66 18.95 24.63
CA LEU A 155 1.54 18.31 23.32
C LEU A 155 2.37 17.03 23.24
N GLN A 156 3.61 17.06 23.74
CA GLN A 156 4.51 15.91 23.72
C GLN A 156 4.00 14.77 24.61
N GLU A 157 3.45 15.09 25.78
CA GLU A 157 2.82 14.11 26.67
C GLU A 157 1.60 13.46 25.99
N ALA A 158 0.72 14.26 25.38
CA ALA A 158 -0.44 13.77 24.65
C ALA A 158 -0.04 12.87 23.46
N ARG A 159 0.99 13.26 22.68
CA ARG A 159 1.53 12.45 21.58
C ARG A 159 2.09 11.12 22.07
N THR A 160 2.80 11.13 23.20
CA THR A 160 3.37 9.90 23.79
C THR A 160 2.26 8.92 24.19
N ARG A 161 1.21 9.41 24.85
CA ARG A 161 0.05 8.59 25.21
C ARG A 161 -0.68 8.02 23.99
N LEU A 162 -0.90 8.84 22.95
CA LEU A 162 -1.53 8.38 21.71
C LEU A 162 -0.65 7.43 20.90
N ALA A 163 0.67 7.61 20.92
CA ALA A 163 1.61 6.71 20.25
C ALA A 163 1.64 5.32 20.91
N ALA A 164 1.62 5.27 22.25
CA ALA A 164 1.45 4.02 22.99
C ALA A 164 0.12 3.36 22.63
N LEU A 165 -1.00 4.10 22.68
CA LEU A 165 -2.30 3.56 22.29
C LEU A 165 -2.33 3.04 20.84
N ARG A 166 -1.68 3.75 19.92
CA ARG A 166 -1.58 3.31 18.52
C ARG A 166 -0.87 1.97 18.41
N GLN A 167 0.21 1.77 19.16
CA GLN A 167 0.96 0.52 19.18
C GLN A 167 0.07 -0.64 19.69
N GLU A 168 -0.60 -0.46 20.82
CA GLU A 168 -1.53 -1.47 21.36
C GLU A 168 -2.66 -1.82 20.38
N LEU A 169 -3.18 -0.83 19.63
CA LEU A 169 -4.19 -1.06 18.61
C LEU A 169 -3.67 -1.93 17.46
N TYR A 170 -2.42 -1.72 17.03
CA TYR A 170 -1.79 -2.56 16.02
C TYR A 170 -1.61 -4.01 16.51
N GLU A 171 -1.17 -4.19 17.74
CA GLU A 171 -0.96 -5.50 18.35
C GLU A 171 -2.29 -6.26 18.48
N ALA A 172 -3.35 -5.60 18.96
CA ALA A 172 -4.69 -6.16 19.04
C ALA A 172 -5.27 -6.52 17.66
N ILE A 173 -5.12 -5.64 16.65
CA ILE A 173 -5.58 -5.93 15.28
C ILE A 173 -4.83 -7.15 14.72
N SER A 174 -3.50 -7.19 14.88
CA SER A 174 -2.68 -8.29 14.39
C SER A 174 -3.06 -9.62 15.05
N ALA A 175 -3.29 -9.62 16.36
CA ALA A 175 -3.72 -10.81 17.08
C ALA A 175 -5.13 -11.26 16.65
N GLY A 176 -6.08 -10.32 16.50
CA GLY A 176 -7.43 -10.63 16.04
C GLY A 176 -7.50 -11.17 14.61
N GLU A 177 -6.69 -10.63 13.69
CA GLU A 177 -6.56 -11.16 12.33
C GLU A 177 -5.94 -12.56 12.29
N HIS A 178 -5.03 -12.86 13.21
CA HIS A 178 -4.48 -14.19 13.34
C HIS A 178 -5.55 -15.19 13.77
N VAL A 179 -6.33 -14.87 14.82
CA VAL A 179 -7.48 -15.68 15.27
C VAL A 179 -8.49 -15.87 14.14
N GLN A 180 -8.82 -14.80 13.41
CA GLN A 180 -9.75 -14.85 12.29
C GLN A 180 -9.30 -15.86 11.21
N ARG A 181 -8.01 -15.86 10.85
CA ARG A 181 -7.45 -16.79 9.86
C ARG A 181 -7.50 -18.24 10.34
N GLU A 182 -7.08 -18.50 11.57
CA GLU A 182 -7.08 -19.86 12.14
C GLU A 182 -8.50 -20.43 12.26
N LEU A 183 -9.46 -19.61 12.70
CA LEU A 183 -10.86 -20.01 12.82
C LEU A 183 -11.52 -20.29 11.47
N ARG A 184 -11.23 -19.49 10.42
CA ARG A 184 -11.66 -19.80 9.05
C ARG A 184 -11.10 -21.12 8.54
N GLY A 185 -9.84 -21.42 8.88
CA GLY A 185 -9.23 -22.71 8.56
C GLY A 185 -9.97 -23.88 9.21
N ILE A 186 -10.34 -23.75 10.49
CA ILE A 186 -11.11 -24.76 11.21
C ILE A 186 -12.51 -24.94 10.60
N VAL A 187 -13.22 -23.86 10.27
CA VAL A 187 -14.53 -23.92 9.59
C VAL A 187 -14.40 -24.68 8.27
N TRP A 188 -13.41 -24.35 7.44
CA TRP A 188 -13.17 -25.02 6.16
C TRP A 188 -12.91 -26.53 6.33
N ILE A 189 -12.12 -26.93 7.34
CA ILE A 189 -11.86 -28.34 7.66
C ILE A 189 -13.16 -29.05 8.07
N MET A 190 -13.99 -28.41 8.90
CA MET A 190 -15.27 -28.98 9.33
C MET A 190 -16.25 -29.14 8.16
N GLU A 191 -16.29 -28.18 7.25
CA GLU A 191 -17.11 -28.25 6.03
C GLU A 191 -16.64 -29.36 5.08
N ALA A 192 -15.33 -29.50 4.89
CA ALA A 192 -14.75 -30.59 4.11
C ALA A 192 -15.08 -31.95 4.74
N ALA A 193 -14.95 -32.09 6.07
CA ALA A 193 -15.31 -33.30 6.80
C ALA A 193 -16.81 -33.63 6.69
N ARG A 194 -17.69 -32.63 6.68
CA ARG A 194 -19.14 -32.79 6.41
C ARG A 194 -19.36 -33.41 5.03
N SER A 195 -18.65 -32.94 4.00
CA SER A 195 -18.80 -33.44 2.62
C SER A 195 -18.31 -34.88 2.43
N TRP A 196 -17.24 -35.29 3.12
CA TRP A 196 -16.70 -36.65 3.05
C TRP A 196 -17.64 -37.68 3.68
N SER A 197 -18.44 -37.27 4.67
CA SER A 197 -19.42 -38.16 5.29
C SER A 197 -20.61 -38.50 4.40
N PHE A 198 -20.95 -37.66 3.42
CA PHE A 198 -21.96 -37.99 2.41
C PHE A 198 -21.43 -38.97 1.36
N ALA A 199 -20.13 -38.90 1.03
CA ALA A 199 -19.49 -39.81 0.08
C ALA A 199 -19.37 -41.25 0.63
N ASP A 200 -19.10 -41.43 1.93
CA ASP A 200 -19.03 -42.75 2.58
C ASP A 200 -20.38 -43.49 2.63
N MET A 201 -21.52 -42.78 2.57
CA MET A 201 -22.85 -43.41 2.52
C MET A 201 -23.18 -44.05 1.15
N LEU A 202 -22.40 -43.76 0.09
CA LEU A 202 -22.63 -44.28 -1.26
C LEU A 202 -21.66 -45.38 -1.71
N GLY A 203 -20.64 -45.76 -0.92
CA GLY A 203 -19.77 -46.86 -1.32
C GLY A 203 -18.50 -47.09 -0.49
N GLY A 204 -18.64 -47.72 0.68
CA GLY A 204 -17.78 -48.79 1.19
C GLY A 204 -16.28 -48.56 1.48
N GLY A 205 -15.90 -48.84 2.74
CA GLY A 205 -14.80 -49.78 3.04
C GLY A 205 -13.43 -49.21 3.47
N VAL A 206 -13.15 -49.30 4.78
CA VAL A 206 -11.83 -49.47 5.48
C VAL A 206 -10.68 -48.48 5.21
N LEU A 207 -10.45 -47.99 3.98
CA LEU A 207 -9.45 -46.96 3.66
C LEU A 207 -9.80 -45.58 4.22
N ALA A 208 -11.08 -45.31 4.47
CA ALA A 208 -11.55 -44.07 5.08
C ALA A 208 -11.07 -43.91 6.54
N THR A 209 -10.82 -45.00 7.28
CA THR A 209 -10.61 -44.96 8.73
C THR A 209 -9.23 -44.41 9.13
N GLY A 210 -8.17 -44.71 8.36
CA GLY A 210 -6.80 -44.24 8.63
C GLY A 210 -6.57 -42.76 8.27
N LEU A 211 -7.13 -42.31 7.14
CA LEU A 211 -7.13 -40.90 6.74
C LEU A 211 -8.00 -40.03 7.67
N LYS A 212 -9.12 -40.57 8.17
CA LYS A 212 -9.96 -39.90 9.19
C LYS A 212 -9.19 -39.65 10.49
N HIS A 213 -8.42 -40.61 10.99
CA HIS A 213 -7.68 -40.45 12.24
C HIS A 213 -6.56 -39.38 12.17
N SER A 214 -5.87 -39.27 11.03
CA SER A 214 -4.84 -38.24 10.84
C SER A 214 -5.46 -36.84 10.80
N LYS A 215 -6.52 -36.65 10.00
CA LYS A 215 -7.26 -35.38 9.93
C LYS A 215 -7.93 -35.03 11.26
N MET A 216 -8.32 -36.05 12.03
CA MET A 216 -8.86 -35.88 13.37
C MET A 216 -7.82 -35.33 14.38
N ARG A 217 -6.59 -35.84 14.33
CA ARG A 217 -5.52 -35.27 15.15
C ARG A 217 -5.13 -33.85 14.72
N ASP A 218 -5.11 -33.60 13.41
CA ASP A 218 -4.71 -32.30 12.86
C ASP A 218 -5.68 -31.17 13.27
N ALA A 219 -6.99 -31.43 13.33
CA ALA A 219 -7.92 -30.39 13.76
C ALA A 219 -7.89 -30.18 15.28
N SER A 220 -7.71 -31.23 16.11
CA SER A 220 -7.49 -31.05 17.55
C SER A 220 -6.24 -30.20 17.87
N SER A 221 -5.18 -30.34 17.08
CA SER A 221 -3.99 -29.48 17.21
C SER A 221 -4.29 -28.04 16.78
N GLN A 222 -5.04 -27.83 15.70
CA GLN A 222 -5.42 -26.49 15.24
C GLN A 222 -6.34 -25.78 16.23
N ILE A 223 -7.27 -26.50 16.87
CA ILE A 223 -8.14 -25.95 17.91
C ILE A 223 -7.32 -25.50 19.13
N LYS A 224 -6.31 -26.27 19.54
CA LYS A 224 -5.40 -25.87 20.63
C LYS A 224 -4.61 -24.61 20.29
N ASN A 225 -4.11 -24.51 19.05
CA ASN A 225 -3.40 -23.32 18.58
C ASN A 225 -4.33 -22.10 18.57
N LEU A 226 -5.55 -22.26 18.05
CA LEU A 226 -6.57 -21.22 18.06
C LEU A 226 -6.88 -20.74 19.49
N GLN A 227 -6.97 -21.65 20.47
CA GLN A 227 -7.18 -21.26 21.87
C GLN A 227 -6.05 -20.37 22.40
N GLN A 228 -4.79 -20.65 22.05
CA GLN A 228 -3.66 -19.81 22.42
C GLN A 228 -3.73 -18.43 21.74
N SER A 229 -4.06 -18.40 20.44
CA SER A 229 -4.23 -17.16 19.68
C SER A 229 -5.37 -16.30 20.23
N VAL A 230 -6.49 -16.92 20.64
CA VAL A 230 -7.61 -16.23 21.30
C VAL A 230 -7.19 -15.65 22.65
N ARG A 231 -6.46 -16.42 23.47
CA ARG A 231 -5.91 -15.90 24.75
C ARG A 231 -4.98 -14.72 24.52
N LYS A 232 -4.15 -14.77 23.48
CA LYS A 232 -3.29 -13.65 23.09
C LYS A 232 -4.14 -12.45 22.69
N PHE A 233 -5.11 -12.61 21.79
CA PHE A 233 -5.98 -11.52 21.37
C PHE A 233 -6.74 -10.88 22.54
N ASN A 234 -7.23 -11.68 23.50
CA ASN A 234 -7.87 -11.16 24.71
C ASN A 234 -6.92 -10.32 25.57
N ARG A 235 -5.64 -10.72 25.67
CA ARG A 235 -4.62 -9.93 26.37
C ARG A 235 -4.42 -8.58 25.71
N GLU A 236 -4.20 -8.55 24.38
CA GLU A 236 -4.02 -7.28 23.66
C GLU A 236 -5.25 -6.37 23.79
N LEU A 237 -6.46 -6.95 23.87
CA LEU A 237 -7.70 -6.21 24.11
C LEU A 237 -7.81 -5.68 25.56
N ALA A 238 -7.27 -6.40 26.53
CA ALA A 238 -7.22 -5.97 27.92
C ALA A 238 -6.25 -4.79 28.09
N ASP A 239 -5.11 -4.81 27.42
CA ASP A 239 -4.11 -3.73 27.43
C ASP A 239 -4.72 -2.41 26.89
N LEU A 240 -5.61 -2.49 25.90
CA LEU A 240 -6.41 -1.33 25.45
C LEU A 240 -7.38 -0.78 26.51
N THR A 241 -7.87 -1.63 27.41
CA THR A 241 -8.78 -1.23 28.49
C THR A 241 -8.05 -0.43 29.56
N GLU A 242 -6.80 -0.79 29.85
CA GLU A 242 -5.92 -0.01 30.75
C GLU A 242 -5.65 1.40 30.21
N LEU A 243 -5.66 1.57 28.88
CA LEU A 243 -5.58 2.87 28.20
C LEU A 243 -6.93 3.60 28.08
N GLY A 244 -7.95 3.16 28.80
CA GLY A 244 -9.26 3.82 28.90
C GLY A 244 -10.21 3.50 27.76
N ILE A 245 -9.93 2.50 26.93
CA ILE A 245 -10.88 2.00 25.94
C ILE A 245 -11.74 0.93 26.58
N VAL A 246 -12.93 1.30 27.03
CA VAL A 246 -13.94 0.34 27.46
C VAL A 246 -14.53 -0.33 26.21
N LEU A 247 -13.86 -1.37 25.73
CA LEU A 247 -14.48 -2.30 24.81
C LEU A 247 -15.37 -3.21 25.68
N HIS A 248 -16.68 -3.24 25.43
CA HIS A 248 -17.57 -4.25 26.01
C HIS A 248 -17.24 -5.63 25.41
N LEU A 249 -16.06 -6.17 25.75
CA LEU A 249 -15.52 -7.45 25.30
C LEU A 249 -15.46 -8.48 26.44
N SER A 250 -16.15 -8.21 27.55
CA SER A 250 -16.34 -9.12 28.69
C SER A 250 -17.02 -10.46 28.35
N THR A 251 -17.30 -10.69 27.07
CA THR A 251 -17.98 -11.86 26.51
C THR A 251 -17.07 -12.78 25.68
N PHE A 252 -15.78 -12.47 25.49
CA PHE A 252 -14.91 -13.26 24.62
C PHE A 252 -14.14 -14.37 25.36
N GLU A 253 -13.63 -14.10 26.57
CA GLU A 253 -12.91 -15.09 27.41
C GLU A 253 -13.82 -16.25 27.84
N THR A 254 -14.99 -15.95 28.40
CA THR A 254 -15.95 -16.97 28.86
C THR A 254 -16.52 -17.81 27.71
N PHE A 255 -16.60 -17.22 26.50
CA PHE A 255 -17.10 -17.93 25.33
C PHE A 255 -16.05 -18.86 24.72
N ALA A 256 -14.78 -18.48 24.71
CA ALA A 256 -13.69 -19.29 24.16
C ALA A 256 -13.58 -20.65 24.87
N ASP A 257 -13.55 -20.66 26.20
CA ASP A 257 -13.38 -21.92 26.94
C ASP A 257 -14.59 -22.85 26.77
N TYR A 258 -15.83 -22.33 26.79
CA TYR A 258 -17.04 -23.13 26.52
C TYR A 258 -17.14 -23.62 25.06
N PHE A 259 -16.79 -22.76 24.10
CA PHE A 259 -16.79 -23.07 22.67
C PHE A 259 -15.77 -24.17 22.35
N PHE A 260 -14.54 -24.09 22.85
CA PHE A 260 -13.51 -25.08 22.53
C PHE A 260 -13.75 -26.44 23.22
N ASP A 261 -14.26 -26.46 24.45
CA ASP A 261 -14.63 -27.69 25.13
C ASP A 261 -15.82 -28.38 24.44
N GLY A 262 -16.80 -27.60 23.97
CA GLY A 262 -17.93 -28.09 23.18
C GLY A 262 -17.54 -28.55 21.77
N LEU A 263 -16.70 -27.80 21.07
CA LEU A 263 -16.32 -28.02 19.67
C LEU A 263 -15.46 -29.28 19.48
N VAL A 264 -14.54 -29.58 20.40
CA VAL A 264 -13.75 -30.83 20.34
C VAL A 264 -14.66 -32.05 20.51
N ILE A 265 -15.59 -32.00 21.47
CA ILE A 265 -16.54 -33.09 21.73
C ILE A 265 -17.56 -33.23 20.60
N ASP A 266 -18.06 -32.11 20.09
CA ASP A 266 -19.10 -32.06 19.06
C ASP A 266 -18.56 -32.40 17.67
N TRP A 267 -17.27 -32.21 17.41
CA TRP A 267 -16.63 -32.69 16.19
C TRP A 267 -16.39 -34.21 16.21
N LEU A 268 -16.14 -34.80 17.38
CA LEU A 268 -16.08 -36.26 17.55
C LEU A 268 -17.46 -36.92 17.37
N ILE A 269 -18.54 -36.18 17.66
CA ILE A 269 -19.92 -36.65 17.55
C ILE A 269 -20.55 -36.13 16.25
N HIS A 270 -20.54 -36.97 15.21
CA HIS A 270 -20.96 -36.63 13.84
C HIS A 270 -22.27 -35.81 13.72
N SER A 271 -23.26 -36.01 14.60
CA SER A 271 -24.54 -35.30 14.58
C SER A 271 -24.47 -33.81 14.97
N LYS A 272 -23.32 -33.33 15.46
CA LYS A 272 -23.17 -31.97 16.00
C LYS A 272 -22.24 -31.06 15.21
N ILE A 273 -21.60 -31.55 14.14
CA ILE A 273 -20.69 -30.75 13.29
C ILE A 273 -21.34 -29.48 12.72
N ASN A 274 -22.63 -29.54 12.35
CA ASN A 274 -23.37 -28.38 11.87
C ASN A 274 -23.60 -27.32 12.95
N ARG A 275 -23.64 -27.70 14.23
CA ARG A 275 -23.73 -26.75 15.34
C ARG A 275 -22.39 -26.05 15.53
N SER A 276 -21.29 -26.80 15.57
CA SER A 276 -19.94 -26.26 15.73
C SER A 276 -19.56 -25.29 14.60
N ILE A 277 -19.93 -25.59 13.36
CA ILE A 277 -19.73 -24.66 12.22
C ILE A 277 -20.49 -23.35 12.46
N ARG A 278 -21.78 -23.40 12.83
CA ARG A 278 -22.57 -22.19 13.09
C ARG A 278 -22.01 -21.36 14.24
N GLU A 279 -21.56 -22.00 15.31
CA GLU A 279 -20.95 -21.31 16.46
C GLU A 279 -19.60 -20.66 16.06
N ALA A 280 -18.80 -21.33 15.24
CA ALA A 280 -17.55 -20.79 14.70
C ALA A 280 -17.79 -19.59 13.77
N GLU A 281 -18.81 -19.64 12.92
CA GLU A 281 -19.23 -18.51 12.06
C GLU A 281 -19.71 -17.31 12.89
N GLN A 282 -20.55 -17.54 13.91
CA GLN A 282 -20.96 -16.46 14.83
C GLN A 282 -19.76 -15.84 15.56
N TYR A 283 -18.75 -16.65 15.87
CA TYR A 283 -17.53 -16.15 16.51
C TYR A 283 -16.66 -15.35 15.54
N LEU A 284 -16.57 -15.76 14.26
CA LEU A 284 -15.97 -14.95 13.19
C LEU A 284 -16.65 -13.59 13.05
N ASP A 285 -17.99 -13.55 13.06
CA ASP A 285 -18.73 -12.28 12.97
C ASP A 285 -18.40 -11.34 14.14
N ARG A 286 -18.23 -11.88 15.35
CA ARG A 286 -17.80 -11.10 16.52
C ARG A 286 -16.39 -10.55 16.35
N ILE A 287 -15.43 -11.37 15.90
CA ILE A 287 -14.06 -10.94 15.62
C ILE A 287 -14.06 -9.82 14.58
N ASP A 288 -14.83 -9.98 13.51
CA ASP A 288 -14.91 -9.00 12.43
C ASP A 288 -15.45 -7.66 12.92
N ASN A 289 -16.46 -7.67 13.78
CA ASN A 289 -16.99 -6.45 14.39
C ASN A 289 -15.99 -5.79 15.35
N THR A 290 -15.26 -6.57 16.14
CA THR A 290 -14.17 -6.06 16.99
C THR A 290 -13.06 -5.45 16.15
N LEU A 291 -12.57 -6.15 15.12
CA LEU A 291 -11.54 -5.65 14.21
C LEU A 291 -11.98 -4.36 13.49
N LYS A 292 -13.24 -4.26 13.06
CA LYS A 292 -13.79 -3.01 12.50
C LYS A 292 -13.70 -1.85 13.51
N THR A 293 -14.02 -2.12 14.77
CA THR A 293 -13.97 -1.13 15.85
C THR A 293 -12.53 -0.69 16.13
N LEU A 294 -11.60 -1.64 16.23
CA LEU A 294 -10.17 -1.37 16.43
C LEU A 294 -9.58 -0.55 15.27
N ARG A 295 -9.87 -0.92 14.02
CA ARG A 295 -9.40 -0.17 12.84
C ARG A 295 -9.95 1.25 12.78
N LYS A 296 -11.23 1.43 13.14
CA LYS A 296 -11.82 2.78 13.25
C LYS A 296 -11.07 3.60 14.29
N ARG A 297 -10.84 3.02 15.47
CA ARG A 297 -10.11 3.69 16.56
C ARG A 297 -8.68 4.02 16.17
N LEU A 298 -7.99 3.11 15.48
CA LEU A 298 -6.65 3.35 14.94
C LEU A 298 -6.64 4.56 14.01
N GLY A 299 -7.60 4.63 13.07
CA GLY A 299 -7.74 5.79 12.18
C GLY A 299 -8.04 7.10 12.91
N ASP A 300 -8.84 7.07 13.97
CA ASP A 300 -9.08 8.24 14.81
C ASP A 300 -7.83 8.66 15.60
N THR A 301 -7.07 7.69 16.14
CA THR A 301 -5.81 7.93 16.85
C THR A 301 -4.75 8.52 15.91
N ASP A 302 -4.61 8.01 14.69
CA ASP A 302 -3.69 8.56 13.70
C ASP A 302 -4.08 9.98 13.28
N ARG A 303 -5.38 10.28 13.15
CA ARG A 303 -5.86 11.65 12.91
C ARG A 303 -5.47 12.60 14.05
N SER A 304 -5.73 12.21 15.30
CA SER A 304 -5.35 13.02 16.46
C SER A 304 -3.83 13.21 16.60
N LEU A 305 -3.02 12.19 16.27
CA LEU A 305 -1.57 12.34 16.20
C LEU A 305 -1.14 13.35 15.13
N GLY A 306 -1.82 13.36 13.98
CA GLY A 306 -1.64 14.37 12.93
C GLY A 306 -1.98 15.78 13.43
N GLU A 307 -3.14 15.95 14.07
CA GLU A 307 -3.59 17.22 14.65
C GLU A 307 -2.61 17.77 15.70
N LEU A 308 -2.09 16.91 16.60
CA LEU A 308 -1.08 17.32 17.58
C LEU A 308 0.26 17.70 16.94
N THR A 309 0.61 17.02 15.85
CA THR A 309 1.83 17.36 15.09
C THR A 309 1.68 18.72 14.42
N GLN A 310 0.53 18.98 13.81
CA GLN A 310 0.22 20.29 13.23
C GLN A 310 0.23 21.40 14.29
N GLN A 311 -0.42 21.21 15.44
CA GLN A 311 -0.41 22.19 16.54
C GLN A 311 1.01 22.48 17.04
N ARG A 312 1.87 21.46 17.10
CA ARG A 312 3.29 21.63 17.44
C ARG A 312 4.00 22.47 16.39
N GLU A 313 3.81 22.18 15.12
CA GLU A 313 4.45 22.92 14.02
C GLU A 313 3.95 24.36 13.95
N GLU A 314 2.67 24.63 14.16
CA GLU A 314 2.11 25.99 14.24
C GLU A 314 2.73 26.79 15.39
N LEU A 315 2.91 26.14 16.55
CA LEU A 315 3.52 26.76 17.73
C LEU A 315 5.02 27.07 17.53
N LEU A 316 5.69 26.25 16.73
CA LEU A 316 7.11 26.35 16.39
C LEU A 316 7.36 27.05 15.06
N GLY A 317 6.32 27.47 14.34
CA GLY A 317 6.45 28.12 13.03
C GLY A 317 7.32 29.38 13.09
N PRO A 318 7.89 29.81 11.96
CA PRO A 318 8.60 31.09 11.90
C PRO A 318 7.64 32.23 12.29
N MET A 319 8.13 33.19 13.09
CA MET A 319 7.37 34.41 13.42
C MET A 319 7.37 35.42 12.28
#